data_AF-A0A0R1K6U1-F1
#
_entry.id   AF-A0A0R1K6U1-F1
#
_cell.length_a   1.000
_cell.length_b   1.000
_cell.length_c   1.000
_cell.angle_alpha   90.00
_cell.angle_beta   90.00
_cell.angle_gamma   90.00
#
_symmetry.space_group_name_H-M   'P 1'
#
loop_
_entity.id
_entity.type
_entity.pdbx_description
1 polymer ?
#
loop_
_entity_poly.entity_id
_entity_poly.type
_entity_poly.pdbx_seq_one_letter_code
_entity_poly.pdbx_strand_id
1 'polypeptide(L)'
;MKKSIKYAGIAAATLLTVAPIAAPVLTNATTVQAVTGDGSSDDEVVKPDTPESIYTTAKNKFTKQFSDMDAVKTAGTYTKLTLGEKNAEATTAFNADNKAVINSPLNDDDVTTYLTDVLDKKNVKAYLVAEAGGKTYNGDPNRDAAALDAAIATNDDSQFPVKFTLYMKDTDINGVGNSYKAVANFNLNKSDEGTELKSINAKFTTPLNVAKKSKTSLTQLSSGTNVSLADQNGDAVSTTGTSVGKGFFRTYATAIDAAKAGTVDAPVTLGDDIKDGEFKTAGTYYQVLTYKAGTDTDLANFINNYNDDPSSYTVYVNGKAAAAGYDFATSTDATTISFVRAINVSDSEATWTTENVDGQVTTKNDASYYTLKNNDNNTITNRALQANTAWKTDKVRTDQDGNKQYRVATGEWVNANDVTFTKAGETPAGDGLTDIQKVTGQVSLDGGNYVYFLYGKDGKLLTQRSLMPGTDWKVINTAKDAEGNTYYRVATNEWLQQGTGVHFN
;
A
#
# COMPACT_ATOMS: atom_id res chain seq x y z
N MET A 1 -65.44 66.42 -19.07
CA MET A 1 -66.18 65.40 -18.30
C MET A 1 -65.24 64.25 -17.98
N LYS A 2 -65.30 63.78 -16.73
CA LYS A 2 -64.52 62.66 -16.16
C LYS A 2 -64.85 61.34 -16.88
N LYS A 3 -63.88 60.43 -17.00
CA LYS A 3 -63.82 59.14 -16.26
C LYS A 3 -62.62 58.27 -16.68
N SER A 4 -61.95 57.78 -15.66
CA SER A 4 -60.86 56.79 -15.59
C SER A 4 -61.27 55.37 -15.98
N ILE A 5 -60.32 54.54 -16.45
CA ILE A 5 -60.16 53.12 -16.07
C ILE A 5 -58.66 52.76 -16.09
N LYS A 6 -58.21 52.12 -15.01
CA LYS A 6 -56.89 51.50 -14.80
C LYS A 6 -56.96 50.03 -15.26
N TYR A 7 -55.95 49.53 -15.96
CA TYR A 7 -55.57 48.11 -16.09
C TYR A 7 -54.17 48.09 -16.73
N ALA A 8 -53.27 47.13 -16.53
CA ALA A 8 -52.84 46.25 -15.45
C ALA A 8 -51.56 45.60 -16.01
N GLY A 9 -50.58 45.29 -15.17
CA GLY A 9 -49.29 44.75 -15.60
C GLY A 9 -49.40 43.43 -16.35
N ILE A 10 -48.58 43.27 -17.39
CA ILE A 10 -48.29 41.97 -17.98
C ILE A 10 -46.97 41.51 -17.36
N ALA A 11 -47.08 40.66 -16.34
CA ALA A 11 -45.99 39.79 -15.93
C ALA A 11 -45.93 38.64 -16.93
N ALA A 12 -44.84 38.56 -17.68
CA ALA A 12 -44.52 37.39 -18.49
C ALA A 12 -44.02 36.28 -17.55
N ALA A 13 -44.86 35.27 -17.32
CA ALA A 13 -44.47 34.04 -16.65
C ALA A 13 -43.58 33.22 -17.61
N THR A 14 -42.28 33.21 -17.37
CA THR A 14 -41.38 32.22 -17.95
C THR A 14 -41.64 30.88 -17.27
N LEU A 15 -42.24 29.97 -18.03
CA LEU A 15 -42.42 28.57 -17.66
C LEU A 15 -41.02 27.91 -17.61
N LEU A 16 -40.42 27.81 -16.42
CA LEU A 16 -39.34 26.84 -16.20
C LEU A 16 -39.99 25.46 -16.20
N THR A 17 -39.91 24.75 -17.31
CA THR A 17 -40.12 23.30 -17.34
C THR A 17 -38.93 22.66 -16.63
N VAL A 18 -39.09 22.46 -15.32
CA VAL A 18 -38.20 21.60 -14.54
C VAL A 18 -38.41 20.18 -15.08
N ALA A 19 -37.47 19.69 -15.89
CA ALA A 19 -37.42 18.27 -16.18
C ALA A 19 -37.21 17.54 -14.85
N PRO A 20 -38.05 16.56 -14.47
CA PRO A 20 -37.74 15.72 -13.34
C PRO A 20 -36.41 15.02 -13.66
N ILE A 21 -35.38 15.32 -12.87
CA ILE A 21 -34.19 14.48 -12.82
C ILE A 21 -34.71 13.14 -12.30
N ALA A 22 -34.96 12.21 -13.22
CA ALA A 22 -35.18 10.82 -12.88
C ALA A 22 -33.87 10.33 -12.27
N ALA A 23 -33.76 10.46 -10.95
CA ALA A 23 -32.88 9.62 -10.19
C ALA A 23 -33.23 8.18 -10.57
N PRO A 24 -32.26 7.32 -10.92
CA PRO A 24 -32.55 5.90 -11.03
C PRO A 24 -33.12 5.46 -9.68
N VAL A 25 -34.39 5.08 -9.69
CA VAL A 25 -35.02 4.37 -8.59
C VAL A 25 -34.26 3.06 -8.51
N LEU A 26 -33.32 2.96 -7.56
CA LEU A 26 -32.79 1.67 -7.14
C LEU A 26 -33.96 0.89 -6.54
N THR A 27 -34.57 0.03 -7.34
CA THR A 27 -35.50 -0.97 -6.86
C THR A 27 -34.73 -1.97 -6.02
N ASN A 28 -35.01 -1.95 -4.72
CA ASN A 28 -34.73 -2.94 -3.68
C ASN A 28 -33.32 -3.54 -3.67
N ALA A 29 -32.33 -2.77 -3.22
CA ALA A 29 -31.15 -3.36 -2.58
C ALA A 29 -31.54 -3.80 -1.16
N THR A 30 -31.27 -5.05 -0.81
CA THR A 30 -31.45 -5.55 0.56
C THR A 30 -30.34 -4.94 1.41
N THR A 31 -30.69 -3.97 2.26
CA THR A 31 -29.77 -3.43 3.27
C THR A 31 -29.83 -4.33 4.51
N VAL A 32 -28.68 -4.82 4.96
CA VAL A 32 -28.56 -5.65 6.17
C VAL A 32 -28.04 -4.77 7.31
N GLN A 33 -28.75 -4.78 8.44
CA GLN A 33 -28.28 -4.21 9.72
C GLN A 33 -28.14 -5.33 10.75
N ALA A 34 -27.25 -5.16 11.73
CA ALA A 34 -27.05 -6.13 12.81
C ALA A 34 -28.30 -6.19 13.74
N VAL A 35 -28.76 -7.39 14.06
CA VAL A 35 -29.95 -7.63 14.89
C VAL A 35 -29.61 -7.57 16.39
N THR A 36 -30.47 -6.91 17.17
CA THR A 36 -30.46 -6.92 18.65
C THR A 36 -31.80 -7.44 19.20
N GLY A 37 -31.77 -8.35 20.18
CA GLY A 37 -32.90 -8.63 21.08
C GLY A 37 -33.41 -10.08 21.16
N ASP A 38 -33.47 -10.57 22.41
CA ASP A 38 -33.80 -11.92 22.93
C ASP A 38 -35.33 -12.25 22.96
N GLY A 39 -35.66 -13.55 22.99
CA GLY A 39 -37.04 -14.07 23.12
C GLY A 39 -37.19 -15.55 22.73
N SER A 40 -37.23 -16.43 23.74
CA SER A 40 -37.36 -17.90 23.69
C SER A 40 -38.68 -18.46 23.09
N SER A 41 -38.61 -19.55 22.30
CA SER A 41 -39.22 -20.86 22.62
C SER A 41 -38.88 -21.93 21.56
N ASP A 42 -38.89 -23.18 22.02
CA ASP A 42 -38.36 -24.40 21.42
C ASP A 42 -38.70 -24.64 19.94
N ASP A 43 -37.65 -24.82 19.14
CA ASP A 43 -37.56 -25.89 18.15
C ASP A 43 -36.08 -26.14 17.83
N GLU A 44 -35.72 -27.42 17.76
CA GLU A 44 -34.36 -27.94 17.64
C GLU A 44 -33.77 -27.60 16.25
N VAL A 45 -33.21 -26.39 16.13
CA VAL A 45 -32.42 -25.93 14.99
C VAL A 45 -31.09 -25.42 15.53
N VAL A 46 -29.99 -25.96 15.02
CA VAL A 46 -28.62 -25.51 15.31
C VAL A 46 -28.52 -23.99 15.07
N LYS A 47 -28.53 -23.20 16.15
CA LYS A 47 -28.30 -21.75 16.15
C LYS A 47 -26.85 -21.45 15.78
N PRO A 48 -26.56 -20.63 14.75
CA PRO A 48 -25.28 -20.00 14.58
C PRO A 48 -25.37 -18.56 15.11
N ASP A 49 -25.36 -18.38 16.43
CA ASP A 49 -25.18 -17.05 17.06
C ASP A 49 -24.84 -17.24 18.55
N THR A 50 -23.61 -17.65 18.83
CA THR A 50 -23.02 -17.45 20.16
C THR A 50 -21.86 -16.47 19.98
N PRO A 51 -21.83 -15.33 20.70
CA PRO A 51 -20.67 -14.47 20.74
C PRO A 51 -19.42 -15.32 21.03
N GLU A 52 -18.33 -15.09 20.30
CA GLU A 52 -17.05 -15.73 20.58
C GLU A 52 -16.74 -15.50 22.07
N SER A 53 -16.53 -16.59 22.81
CA SER A 53 -16.33 -16.48 24.26
C SER A 53 -15.15 -15.55 24.54
N ILE A 54 -15.21 -14.75 25.61
CA ILE A 54 -14.10 -13.86 25.99
C ILE A 54 -12.77 -14.62 26.10
N TYR A 55 -12.83 -15.92 26.44
CA TYR A 55 -11.69 -16.83 26.45
C TYR A 55 -11.10 -17.08 25.05
N THR A 56 -11.94 -17.32 24.05
CA THR A 56 -11.49 -17.49 22.66
C THR A 56 -10.91 -16.19 22.12
N THR A 57 -11.54 -15.05 22.40
CA THR A 57 -10.99 -13.71 22.07
C THR A 57 -9.62 -13.50 22.69
N ALA A 58 -9.46 -13.86 23.97
CA ALA A 58 -8.19 -13.74 24.67
C ALA A 58 -7.09 -14.62 24.05
N LYS A 59 -7.39 -15.87 23.68
CA LYS A 59 -6.45 -16.77 22.98
C LYS A 59 -6.04 -16.19 21.62
N ASN A 60 -7.00 -15.66 20.86
CA ASN A 60 -6.73 -15.06 19.56
C ASN A 60 -5.86 -13.80 19.70
N LYS A 61 -6.15 -12.93 20.67
CA LYS A 61 -5.32 -11.75 20.95
C LYS A 61 -3.91 -12.15 21.38
N PHE A 62 -3.78 -13.12 22.28
CA PHE A 62 -2.48 -13.62 22.71
C PHE A 62 -1.64 -14.16 21.55
N THR A 63 -2.20 -15.03 20.71
CA THR A 63 -1.49 -15.68 19.60
C THR A 63 -1.13 -14.73 18.45
N LYS A 64 -1.96 -13.73 18.17
CA LYS A 64 -1.71 -12.72 17.12
C LYS A 64 -0.56 -11.76 17.41
N GLN A 65 -0.04 -11.75 18.63
CA GLN A 65 1.15 -10.97 18.97
C GLN A 65 2.41 -11.47 18.25
N PHE A 66 2.37 -12.71 17.77
CA PHE A 66 3.49 -13.41 17.17
C PHE A 66 3.30 -13.52 15.66
N SER A 67 4.27 -13.01 14.91
CA SER A 67 4.35 -13.09 13.45
C SER A 67 5.81 -12.98 13.03
N ASP A 68 6.08 -13.27 11.76
CA ASP A 68 7.42 -13.19 11.21
C ASP A 68 7.99 -11.76 11.40
N MET A 69 9.23 -11.69 11.86
CA MET A 69 9.98 -10.45 12.04
C MET A 69 11.47 -10.71 11.85
N ASP A 70 12.25 -9.65 11.72
CA ASP A 70 13.70 -9.76 11.61
C ASP A 70 14.35 -9.92 12.98
N ALA A 71 15.42 -10.70 13.01
CA ALA A 71 16.20 -10.87 14.24
C ALA A 71 16.95 -9.59 14.61
N VAL A 72 17.17 -9.40 15.91
CA VAL A 72 18.07 -8.39 16.46
C VAL A 72 19.33 -9.09 16.90
N LYS A 73 20.45 -8.90 16.18
CA LYS A 73 21.72 -9.61 16.43
C LYS A 73 22.53 -9.05 17.63
N THR A 74 21.86 -8.42 18.60
CA THR A 74 22.49 -7.91 19.83
C THR A 74 22.53 -8.99 20.89
N ALA A 75 23.73 -9.35 21.37
CA ALA A 75 23.89 -10.34 22.43
C ALA A 75 23.06 -9.97 23.68
N GLY A 76 22.37 -10.95 24.26
CA GLY A 76 21.50 -10.77 25.42
C GLY A 76 20.02 -10.58 25.10
N THR A 77 19.65 -10.31 23.83
CA THR A 77 18.28 -9.96 23.42
C THR A 77 17.28 -11.09 23.69
N TYR A 78 17.67 -12.33 23.43
CA TYR A 78 16.78 -13.51 23.50
C TYR A 78 17.00 -14.36 24.75
N THR A 79 17.80 -13.90 25.71
CA THR A 79 18.17 -14.68 26.90
C THR A 79 17.01 -14.95 27.87
N LYS A 80 15.91 -14.22 27.74
CA LYS A 80 14.71 -14.36 28.59
C LYS A 80 13.62 -15.23 28.00
N LEU A 81 13.78 -15.76 26.78
CA LEU A 81 12.73 -16.51 26.12
C LEU A 81 12.31 -17.75 26.93
N THR A 82 11.00 -17.98 26.99
CA THR A 82 10.39 -19.08 27.73
C THR A 82 10.39 -20.33 26.88
N LEU A 83 11.56 -20.94 26.73
CA LEU A 83 11.73 -22.13 25.90
C LEU A 83 11.41 -23.41 26.68
N GLY A 84 10.58 -24.28 26.09
CA GLY A 84 10.28 -25.62 26.60
C GLY A 84 9.17 -25.74 27.64
N GLU A 85 8.52 -26.90 27.64
CA GLU A 85 7.37 -27.20 28.51
C GLU A 85 7.66 -27.05 30.01
N LYS A 86 8.86 -27.41 30.46
CA LYS A 86 9.26 -27.31 31.87
C LYS A 86 9.31 -25.86 32.39
N ASN A 87 9.48 -24.91 31.48
CA ASN A 87 9.54 -23.48 31.77
C ASN A 87 8.19 -22.79 31.51
N ALA A 88 7.16 -23.53 31.12
CA ALA A 88 5.87 -22.95 30.76
C ALA A 88 5.25 -22.16 31.92
N GLU A 89 4.79 -20.96 31.59
CA GLU A 89 4.34 -19.97 32.56
C GLU A 89 3.02 -19.32 32.16
N ALA A 90 2.43 -18.54 33.08
CA ALA A 90 1.19 -17.80 32.83
C ALA A 90 1.37 -16.81 31.68
N THR A 91 0.31 -16.56 30.90
CA THR A 91 0.38 -15.79 29.66
C THR A 91 0.87 -14.35 29.86
N THR A 92 0.59 -13.73 31.02
CA THR A 92 1.12 -12.40 31.36
C THR A 92 2.64 -12.41 31.57
N ALA A 93 3.16 -13.41 32.30
CA ALA A 93 4.60 -13.56 32.53
C ALA A 93 5.33 -13.92 31.22
N PHE A 94 4.74 -14.83 30.44
CA PHE A 94 5.22 -15.19 29.12
C PHE A 94 5.35 -13.98 28.20
N ASN A 95 4.35 -13.11 28.16
CA ASN A 95 4.44 -11.87 27.39
C ASN A 95 5.58 -10.95 27.84
N ALA A 96 5.86 -10.89 29.14
CA ALA A 96 6.91 -10.05 29.68
C ALA A 96 8.31 -10.57 29.33
N ASP A 97 8.50 -11.89 29.38
CA ASP A 97 9.78 -12.56 29.14
C ASP A 97 10.08 -12.76 27.64
N ASN A 98 9.04 -12.83 26.80
CA ASN A 98 9.17 -13.07 25.35
C ASN A 98 8.99 -11.81 24.49
N LYS A 99 9.15 -10.61 25.06
CA LYS A 99 9.05 -9.32 24.33
C LYS A 99 9.90 -9.26 23.06
N ALA A 100 11.07 -9.89 23.06
CA ALA A 100 12.00 -9.89 21.94
C ALA A 100 11.48 -10.62 20.67
N VAL A 101 10.40 -11.40 20.78
CA VAL A 101 9.79 -12.15 19.68
C VAL A 101 8.30 -11.81 19.49
N ILE A 102 7.85 -10.71 20.10
CA ILE A 102 6.50 -10.19 19.96
C ILE A 102 6.52 -9.04 18.95
N ASN A 103 5.96 -9.27 17.77
CA ASN A 103 5.90 -8.28 16.69
C ASN A 103 4.71 -7.32 16.84
N SER A 104 3.64 -7.75 17.53
CA SER A 104 2.43 -6.95 17.74
C SER A 104 1.99 -7.00 19.20
N PRO A 105 2.69 -6.29 20.11
CA PRO A 105 2.39 -6.36 21.54
C PRO A 105 0.98 -5.83 21.86
N LEU A 106 0.31 -6.49 22.81
CA LEU A 106 -0.91 -5.96 23.40
C LEU A 106 -0.62 -4.70 24.23
N ASN A 107 -1.55 -3.74 24.24
CA ASN A 107 -1.51 -2.61 25.17
C ASN A 107 -1.80 -3.08 26.62
N ASP A 108 -1.52 -2.23 27.61
CA ASP A 108 -1.64 -2.58 29.03
C ASP A 108 -3.06 -2.99 29.46
N ASP A 109 -4.08 -2.34 28.89
CA ASP A 109 -5.50 -2.65 29.16
C ASP A 109 -5.87 -4.04 28.60
N ASP A 110 -5.39 -4.37 27.41
CA ASP A 110 -5.59 -5.67 26.76
C ASP A 110 -4.82 -6.78 27.47
N VAL A 111 -3.60 -6.51 27.95
CA VAL A 111 -2.85 -7.45 28.79
C VAL A 111 -3.65 -7.77 30.05
N THR A 112 -4.16 -6.74 30.73
CA THR A 112 -4.97 -6.93 31.95
C THR A 112 -6.25 -7.69 31.65
N THR A 113 -7.01 -7.25 30.64
CA THR A 113 -8.34 -7.79 30.33
C THR A 113 -8.27 -9.22 29.81
N TYR A 114 -7.34 -9.51 28.89
CA TYR A 114 -7.33 -10.79 28.17
C TYR A 114 -6.32 -11.77 28.75
N LEU A 115 -5.12 -11.35 29.15
CA LEU A 115 -4.13 -12.27 29.70
C LEU A 115 -4.41 -12.51 31.18
N THR A 116 -4.35 -11.46 32.01
CA THR A 116 -4.50 -11.57 33.46
C THR A 116 -5.89 -12.03 33.86
N ASP A 117 -6.94 -11.35 33.39
CA ASP A 117 -8.30 -11.57 33.88
C ASP A 117 -9.03 -12.76 33.25
N VAL A 118 -8.53 -13.29 32.14
CA VAL A 118 -9.18 -14.37 31.40
C VAL A 118 -8.29 -15.61 31.27
N LEU A 119 -7.13 -15.52 30.63
CA LEU A 119 -6.27 -16.70 30.39
C LEU A 119 -5.59 -17.19 31.67
N ASP A 120 -4.99 -16.28 32.44
CA ASP A 120 -4.25 -16.64 33.65
C ASP A 120 -5.20 -17.15 34.75
N LYS A 121 -6.39 -16.56 34.90
CA LYS A 121 -7.45 -17.10 35.80
C LYS A 121 -7.93 -18.49 35.39
N LYS A 122 -7.79 -18.86 34.12
CA LYS A 122 -8.06 -20.21 33.60
C LYS A 122 -6.81 -21.10 33.65
N ASN A 123 -5.73 -20.65 34.27
CA ASN A 123 -4.45 -21.36 34.40
C ASN A 123 -3.87 -21.78 33.03
N VAL A 124 -4.09 -20.95 32.01
CA VAL A 124 -3.47 -21.12 30.71
C VAL A 124 -1.99 -20.79 30.86
N LYS A 125 -1.16 -21.70 30.34
CA LYS A 125 0.28 -21.54 30.31
C LYS A 125 0.81 -21.64 28.90
N ALA A 126 1.92 -20.97 28.63
CA ALA A 126 2.56 -20.96 27.32
C ALA A 126 4.08 -21.18 27.41
N TYR A 127 4.64 -21.73 26.33
CA TYR A 127 6.08 -21.81 26.10
C TYR A 127 6.38 -21.82 24.59
N LEU A 128 7.64 -21.58 24.23
CA LEU A 128 8.14 -21.67 22.85
C LEU A 128 9.04 -22.89 22.65
N VAL A 129 9.08 -23.38 21.43
CA VAL A 129 10.19 -24.19 20.90
C VAL A 129 10.76 -23.45 19.71
N ALA A 130 12.09 -23.38 19.62
CA ALA A 130 12.76 -22.75 18.49
C ALA A 130 13.60 -23.77 17.70
N GLU A 131 13.72 -23.60 16.39
CA GLU A 131 14.63 -24.35 15.52
C GLU A 131 15.57 -23.38 14.80
N ALA A 132 16.88 -23.52 15.00
CA ALA A 132 17.91 -22.71 14.34
C ALA A 132 19.10 -23.60 13.93
N GLY A 133 19.57 -23.46 12.69
CA GLY A 133 20.75 -24.20 12.19
C GLY A 133 20.63 -25.73 12.34
N GLY A 134 19.43 -26.28 12.17
CA GLY A 134 19.14 -27.70 12.33
C GLY A 134 19.12 -28.21 13.78
N LYS A 135 19.12 -27.32 14.78
CA LYS A 135 19.05 -27.64 16.21
C LYS A 135 17.74 -27.14 16.81
N THR A 136 17.16 -27.93 17.71
CA THR A 136 15.96 -27.56 18.47
C THR A 136 16.35 -26.98 19.83
N TYR A 137 15.80 -25.82 20.18
CA TYR A 137 15.94 -25.12 21.45
C TYR A 137 14.62 -25.22 22.21
N ASN A 138 14.63 -25.98 23.29
CA ASN A 138 13.46 -26.43 24.05
C ASN A 138 13.67 -26.23 25.57
N GLY A 139 14.60 -25.36 25.97
CA GLY A 139 14.88 -25.08 27.38
C GLY A 139 15.82 -26.06 28.06
N ASP A 140 16.31 -27.11 27.41
CA ASP A 140 17.30 -28.02 28.00
C ASP A 140 18.62 -27.32 28.32
N PRO A 141 19.44 -27.82 29.28
CA PRO A 141 20.63 -27.09 29.75
C PRO A 141 21.65 -26.68 28.67
N ASN A 142 21.61 -27.30 27.49
CA ASN A 142 22.47 -26.96 26.33
C ASN A 142 21.68 -26.39 25.13
N ARG A 143 20.38 -26.16 25.31
CA ARG A 143 19.36 -25.80 24.32
C ARG A 143 18.34 -24.82 24.93
N ASP A 144 18.82 -23.97 25.83
CA ASP A 144 18.05 -22.94 26.51
C ASP A 144 18.07 -21.62 25.73
N ALA A 145 17.45 -20.60 26.31
CA ALA A 145 17.34 -19.27 25.72
C ALA A 145 18.71 -18.59 25.53
N ALA A 146 19.65 -18.81 26.46
CA ALA A 146 21.01 -18.29 26.34
C ALA A 146 21.79 -18.95 25.18
N ALA A 147 21.63 -20.26 25.01
CA ALA A 147 22.21 -20.97 23.87
C ALA A 147 21.61 -20.53 22.53
N LEU A 148 20.31 -20.25 22.48
CA LEU A 148 19.66 -19.71 21.29
C LEU A 148 20.13 -18.28 20.99
N ASP A 149 20.17 -17.41 21.99
CA ASP A 149 20.67 -16.03 21.88
C ASP A 149 22.10 -16.02 21.32
N ALA A 150 22.98 -16.85 21.86
CA ALA A 150 24.35 -16.98 21.38
C ALA A 150 24.43 -17.46 19.92
N ALA A 151 23.51 -18.31 19.47
CA ALA A 151 23.45 -18.75 18.07
C ALA A 151 22.98 -17.62 17.14
N ILE A 152 21.94 -16.88 17.54
CA ILE A 152 21.38 -15.76 16.77
C ILE A 152 22.37 -14.59 16.67
N ALA A 153 23.12 -14.31 17.73
CA ALA A 153 24.10 -13.22 17.78
C ALA A 153 25.40 -13.50 16.98
N THR A 154 25.52 -14.66 16.33
CA THR A 154 26.67 -14.95 15.44
C THR A 154 26.52 -14.28 14.08
N ASN A 155 27.63 -14.11 13.36
CA ASN A 155 27.64 -13.74 11.94
C ASN A 155 27.37 -14.93 11.00
N ASP A 156 26.87 -16.05 11.52
CA ASP A 156 26.56 -17.25 10.75
C ASP A 156 25.07 -17.24 10.35
N ASP A 157 24.80 -16.84 9.11
CA ASP A 157 23.44 -16.77 8.60
C ASP A 157 22.77 -18.15 8.44
N SER A 158 23.51 -19.26 8.55
CA SER A 158 22.93 -20.60 8.52
C SER A 158 22.03 -20.91 9.73
N GLN A 159 22.04 -20.05 10.75
CA GLN A 159 21.12 -20.14 11.87
C GLN A 159 19.69 -19.71 11.50
N PHE A 160 19.50 -18.94 10.42
CA PHE A 160 18.21 -18.38 10.01
C PHE A 160 17.52 -19.17 8.87
N PRO A 161 16.17 -19.10 8.77
CA PRO A 161 15.26 -18.49 9.73
C PRO A 161 15.22 -19.31 11.04
N VAL A 162 15.11 -18.63 12.17
CA VAL A 162 14.80 -19.30 13.44
C VAL A 162 13.30 -19.51 13.50
N LYS A 163 12.86 -20.76 13.46
CA LYS A 163 11.44 -21.11 13.46
C LYS A 163 10.96 -21.27 14.89
N PHE A 164 9.96 -20.52 15.29
CA PHE A 164 9.31 -20.65 16.59
C PHE A 164 7.96 -21.33 16.46
N THR A 165 7.69 -22.24 17.39
CA THR A 165 6.36 -22.80 17.62
C THR A 165 5.91 -22.43 19.03
N LEU A 166 4.78 -21.73 19.12
CA LEU A 166 4.12 -21.38 20.36
C LEU A 166 3.20 -22.51 20.80
N TYR A 167 3.41 -23.00 22.02
CA TYR A 167 2.57 -23.99 22.66
C TYR A 167 1.75 -23.36 23.78
N MET A 168 0.46 -23.66 23.84
CA MET A 168 -0.42 -23.27 24.94
C MET A 168 -1.13 -24.49 25.51
N LYS A 169 -1.35 -24.48 26.82
CA LYS A 169 -2.24 -25.45 27.47
C LYS A 169 -3.68 -25.01 27.27
N ASP A 170 -4.41 -25.73 26.41
CA ASP A 170 -5.81 -25.45 26.11
C ASP A 170 -6.72 -26.21 27.09
N THR A 171 -7.52 -25.50 27.88
CA THR A 171 -8.70 -26.08 28.52
C THR A 171 -9.85 -25.99 27.51
N ASP A 172 -10.46 -27.11 27.14
CA ASP A 172 -11.65 -27.09 26.28
C ASP A 172 -12.79 -26.26 26.91
N ILE A 173 -13.87 -26.02 26.15
CA ILE A 173 -15.09 -25.34 26.60
C ILE A 173 -15.72 -25.99 27.86
N ASN A 174 -15.28 -27.20 28.21
CA ASN A 174 -15.73 -27.98 29.37
C ASN A 174 -14.71 -28.03 30.53
N GLY A 175 -13.53 -27.41 30.39
CA GLY A 175 -12.51 -27.31 31.45
C GLY A 175 -11.63 -28.55 31.69
N VAL A 176 -11.43 -29.45 30.72
CA VAL A 176 -10.78 -30.77 30.93
C VAL A 176 -9.48 -30.99 30.13
N GLY A 177 -8.96 -29.99 29.41
CA GLY A 177 -7.73 -30.15 28.61
C GLY A 177 -6.43 -30.10 29.45
N ASN A 178 -5.64 -31.19 29.44
CA ASN A 178 -4.41 -31.33 30.23
C ASN A 178 -3.09 -31.25 29.44
N SER A 179 -3.12 -31.12 28.11
CA SER A 179 -1.93 -31.16 27.24
C SER A 179 -1.68 -29.83 26.51
N TYR A 180 -0.41 -29.47 26.32
CA TYR A 180 -0.02 -28.35 25.46
C TYR A 180 -0.26 -28.66 23.98
N LYS A 181 -0.70 -27.66 23.22
CA LYS A 181 -0.90 -27.72 21.77
C LYS A 181 -0.21 -26.54 21.09
N ALA A 182 0.33 -26.78 19.91
CA ALA A 182 0.84 -25.71 19.06
C ALA A 182 -0.32 -24.81 18.62
N VAL A 183 -0.16 -23.50 18.78
CA VAL A 183 -1.19 -22.49 18.50
C VAL A 183 -0.74 -21.38 17.55
N ALA A 184 0.57 -21.20 17.38
CA ALA A 184 1.14 -20.28 16.40
C ALA A 184 2.52 -20.79 15.94
N ASN A 185 2.90 -20.44 14.72
CA ASN A 185 4.25 -20.59 14.20
C ASN A 185 4.66 -19.26 13.58
N PHE A 186 5.91 -18.87 13.77
CA PHE A 186 6.47 -17.64 13.22
C PHE A 186 7.98 -17.77 13.09
N ASN A 187 8.60 -16.90 12.30
CA ASN A 187 10.02 -16.89 12.05
C ASN A 187 10.69 -15.63 12.62
N LEU A 188 11.87 -15.79 13.20
CA LEU A 188 12.85 -14.71 13.16
C LEU A 188 13.70 -14.90 11.90
N ASN A 189 13.57 -13.96 10.98
CA ASN A 189 14.37 -13.93 9.76
C ASN A 189 15.75 -13.34 10.05
N LYS A 190 16.67 -13.52 9.09
CA LYS A 190 17.94 -12.80 9.09
C LYS A 190 17.65 -11.30 9.26
N SER A 191 18.36 -10.64 10.17
CA SER A 191 18.40 -9.18 10.22
C SER A 191 19.07 -8.63 8.96
N ASP A 192 18.40 -7.74 8.23
CA ASP A 192 19.08 -6.87 7.27
C ASP A 192 19.62 -5.59 7.96
N GLU A 193 19.19 -5.30 9.19
CA GLU A 193 19.71 -4.18 9.97
C GLU A 193 21.19 -4.37 10.33
N GLY A 194 22.01 -3.38 9.93
CA GLY A 194 23.44 -3.36 10.22
C GLY A 194 24.32 -4.13 9.24
N THR A 195 23.76 -4.77 8.21
CA THR A 195 24.58 -5.09 7.02
C THR A 195 24.79 -3.80 6.25
N GLU A 196 26.05 -3.41 6.12
CA GLU A 196 26.39 -2.21 5.37
C GLU A 196 25.78 -2.29 3.96
N LEU A 197 25.01 -1.26 3.57
CA LEU A 197 24.49 -1.13 2.22
C LEU A 197 25.70 -1.05 1.27
N LYS A 198 25.92 -2.10 0.47
CA LYS A 198 27.05 -2.19 -0.48
C LYS A 198 26.61 -2.01 -1.92
N SER A 199 25.33 -2.23 -2.20
CA SER A 199 24.79 -1.94 -3.52
C SER A 199 23.37 -1.45 -3.49
N ILE A 200 23.05 -0.60 -4.48
CA ILE A 200 21.70 -0.13 -4.73
C ILE A 200 21.33 -0.32 -6.19
N ASN A 201 20.05 -0.54 -6.48
CA ASN A 201 19.52 -0.68 -7.83
C ASN A 201 18.35 0.28 -8.04
N ALA A 202 18.61 1.35 -8.80
CA ALA A 202 17.58 2.26 -9.25
C ALA A 202 16.86 1.65 -10.46
N LYS A 203 15.57 1.37 -10.29
CA LYS A 203 14.70 0.95 -11.40
C LYS A 203 13.93 2.17 -11.87
N PHE A 204 13.84 2.39 -13.18
CA PHE A 204 13.02 3.42 -13.82
C PHE A 204 12.97 3.24 -15.34
N THR A 205 11.91 3.73 -15.99
CA THR A 205 11.77 3.67 -17.45
C THR A 205 12.81 4.57 -18.13
N THR A 206 13.66 3.96 -18.97
CA THR A 206 14.61 4.67 -19.83
C THR A 206 14.91 3.80 -21.08
N PRO A 207 14.73 4.32 -22.31
CA PRO A 207 14.17 5.63 -22.63
C PRO A 207 12.65 5.68 -22.37
N LEU A 208 12.15 6.86 -21.98
CA LEU A 208 10.73 7.20 -22.02
C LEU A 208 10.39 7.75 -23.42
N ASN A 209 9.38 7.23 -24.10
CA ASN A 209 9.00 7.70 -25.43
C ASN A 209 7.79 8.64 -25.36
N VAL A 210 7.83 9.76 -26.08
CA VAL A 210 6.73 10.73 -26.18
C VAL A 210 6.67 11.34 -27.59
N ALA A 211 5.51 11.84 -28.00
CA ALA A 211 5.34 12.51 -29.27
C ALA A 211 5.76 13.98 -29.23
N LYS A 212 6.02 14.55 -30.40
CA LYS A 212 6.14 15.99 -30.57
C LYS A 212 4.83 16.67 -30.13
N LYS A 213 4.94 17.89 -29.60
CA LYS A 213 3.88 18.67 -28.94
C LYS A 213 3.32 18.05 -27.66
N SER A 214 3.82 16.91 -27.21
CA SER A 214 3.47 16.38 -25.89
C SER A 214 3.94 17.32 -24.78
N LYS A 215 3.13 17.44 -23.72
CA LYS A 215 3.46 18.27 -22.56
C LYS A 215 4.62 17.66 -21.77
N THR A 216 5.60 18.47 -21.42
CA THR A 216 6.75 18.07 -20.59
C THR A 216 6.33 17.53 -19.23
N SER A 217 5.22 18.04 -18.67
CA SER A 217 4.63 17.55 -17.41
C SER A 217 4.31 16.05 -17.42
N LEU A 218 4.06 15.43 -18.58
CA LEU A 218 3.79 13.98 -18.68
C LEU A 218 5.01 13.16 -18.25
N THR A 219 6.21 13.68 -18.53
CA THR A 219 7.45 13.02 -18.11
C THR A 219 7.69 13.20 -16.61
N GLN A 220 7.26 14.30 -16.01
CA GLN A 220 7.62 14.64 -14.61
C GLN A 220 6.85 13.87 -13.53
N LEU A 221 5.91 12.99 -13.91
CA LEU A 221 5.09 12.23 -12.96
C LEU A 221 5.89 11.05 -12.38
N SER A 222 6.19 11.09 -11.08
CA SER A 222 6.90 10.03 -10.35
C SER A 222 6.05 8.75 -10.20
N SER A 223 4.73 8.89 -10.08
CA SER A 223 3.73 7.81 -9.93
C SER A 223 3.51 6.95 -11.18
N GLY A 224 3.91 7.46 -12.36
CA GLY A 224 3.76 6.81 -13.66
C GLY A 224 5.04 6.23 -14.24
N THR A 225 6.14 6.31 -13.49
CA THR A 225 7.44 5.80 -13.92
C THR A 225 7.91 4.83 -12.84
N ASN A 226 8.29 3.60 -13.21
CA ASN A 226 8.70 2.50 -12.34
C ASN A 226 9.95 2.84 -11.48
N VAL A 227 9.91 3.94 -10.73
CA VAL A 227 11.01 4.58 -10.00
C VAL A 227 11.06 3.98 -8.62
N SER A 228 12.05 3.13 -8.40
CA SER A 228 12.27 2.49 -7.09
C SER A 228 13.76 2.32 -6.86
N LEU A 229 14.14 2.31 -5.59
CA LEU A 229 15.51 2.04 -5.16
C LEU A 229 15.48 0.80 -4.28
N ALA A 230 16.20 -0.23 -4.71
CA ALA A 230 16.31 -1.48 -3.96
C ALA A 230 17.75 -1.71 -3.51
N ASP A 231 17.94 -2.42 -2.40
CA ASP A 231 19.25 -2.80 -1.85
C ASP A 231 19.83 -4.05 -2.54
N GLN A 232 20.91 -4.60 -1.97
CA GLN A 232 21.54 -5.84 -2.41
C GLN A 232 20.65 -7.10 -2.31
N ASN A 233 19.63 -7.09 -1.44
CA ASN A 233 18.70 -8.20 -1.24
C ASN A 233 17.45 -8.07 -2.13
N GLY A 234 17.22 -6.88 -2.68
CA GLY A 234 16.03 -6.54 -3.46
C GLY A 234 14.96 -5.80 -2.67
N ASP A 235 15.24 -5.48 -1.41
CA ASP A 235 14.34 -4.77 -0.50
C ASP A 235 14.39 -3.26 -0.74
N ALA A 236 13.31 -2.57 -0.40
CA ALA A 236 13.20 -1.13 -0.65
C ALA A 236 14.15 -0.34 0.24
N VAL A 237 14.97 0.52 -0.36
CA VAL A 237 15.85 1.44 0.37
C VAL A 237 15.02 2.63 0.84
N SER A 238 15.07 2.93 2.14
CA SER A 238 14.36 4.08 2.73
C SER A 238 14.89 5.41 2.19
N THR A 239 13.99 6.32 1.83
CA THR A 239 14.31 7.67 1.35
C THR A 239 13.39 8.69 2.01
N THR A 240 13.87 9.93 2.17
CA THR A 240 13.02 11.05 2.66
C THR A 240 12.26 11.76 1.53
N GLY A 241 12.56 11.40 0.29
CA GLY A 241 11.87 11.92 -0.88
C GLY A 241 12.47 11.41 -2.18
N THR A 242 11.65 11.36 -3.22
CA THR A 242 12.08 11.11 -4.59
C THR A 242 11.49 12.19 -5.49
N SER A 243 12.29 12.79 -6.37
CA SER A 243 11.84 13.83 -7.29
C SER A 243 12.30 13.56 -8.72
N VAL A 244 11.50 14.01 -9.68
CA VAL A 244 11.87 14.05 -11.10
C VAL A 244 12.10 15.52 -11.46
N GLY A 245 13.31 15.84 -11.91
CA GLY A 245 13.71 17.20 -12.26
C GLY A 245 12.84 17.79 -13.36
N LYS A 246 12.52 19.08 -13.23
CA LYS A 246 11.72 19.81 -14.22
C LYS A 246 12.52 20.24 -15.45
N GLY A 247 13.85 20.28 -15.33
CA GLY A 247 14.78 20.61 -16.40
C GLY A 247 14.93 19.46 -17.41
N PHE A 248 15.20 19.84 -18.66
CA PHE A 248 15.50 18.93 -19.76
C PHE A 248 16.84 19.31 -20.39
N PHE A 249 17.58 18.31 -20.87
CA PHE A 249 18.94 18.49 -21.35
C PHE A 249 19.13 17.81 -22.71
N ARG A 250 20.00 18.34 -23.57
CA ARG A 250 20.30 17.74 -24.89
C ARG A 250 21.35 16.65 -24.84
N THR A 251 22.15 16.62 -23.78
CA THR A 251 23.18 15.60 -23.60
C THR A 251 23.09 15.01 -22.22
N TYR A 252 23.51 13.76 -22.13
CA TYR A 252 23.65 13.06 -20.87
C TYR A 252 24.56 13.85 -19.91
N ALA A 253 25.73 14.30 -20.39
CA ALA A 253 26.71 15.02 -19.60
C ALA A 253 26.13 16.27 -18.93
N THR A 254 25.39 17.10 -19.68
CA THR A 254 24.76 18.30 -19.13
C THR A 254 23.69 18.00 -18.07
N ALA A 255 23.01 16.85 -18.15
CA ALA A 255 22.06 16.42 -17.13
C ALA A 255 22.77 15.98 -15.84
N ILE A 256 23.89 15.26 -15.95
CA ILE A 256 24.74 14.90 -14.81
C ILE A 256 25.35 16.13 -14.15
N ASP A 257 25.81 17.11 -14.92
CA ASP A 257 26.37 18.34 -14.36
C ASP A 257 25.30 19.13 -13.58
N ALA A 258 24.07 19.17 -14.09
CA ALA A 258 22.95 19.76 -13.37
C ALA A 258 22.57 18.98 -12.09
N ALA A 259 22.68 17.65 -12.12
CA ALA A 259 22.49 16.81 -10.94
C ALA A 259 23.51 17.13 -9.85
N LYS A 260 24.81 17.22 -10.20
CA LYS A 260 25.90 17.59 -9.28
C LYS A 260 25.74 19.01 -8.72
N ALA A 261 25.26 19.94 -9.54
CA ALA A 261 25.06 21.33 -9.15
C ALA A 261 23.74 21.58 -8.39
N GLY A 262 22.86 20.56 -8.26
CA GLY A 262 21.53 20.73 -7.67
C GLY A 262 20.59 21.63 -8.50
N THR A 263 20.88 21.83 -9.79
CA THR A 263 20.13 22.71 -10.70
C THR A 263 19.19 21.93 -11.63
N VAL A 264 18.73 20.75 -11.20
CA VAL A 264 17.91 19.82 -11.98
C VAL A 264 16.55 20.38 -12.41
N ASP A 265 16.06 21.40 -11.72
CA ASP A 265 14.82 22.11 -12.03
C ASP A 265 15.03 23.35 -12.89
N ALA A 266 16.27 23.79 -13.07
CA ALA A 266 16.55 24.93 -13.93
C ALA A 266 16.14 24.54 -15.35
N PRO A 267 15.20 25.27 -15.98
CA PRO A 267 14.95 25.09 -17.39
C PRO A 267 16.22 25.56 -18.08
N VAL A 268 17.10 24.62 -18.44
CA VAL A 268 18.10 24.93 -19.46
C VAL A 268 17.27 25.44 -20.62
N THR A 269 17.55 26.68 -21.02
CA THR A 269 16.80 27.41 -22.04
C THR A 269 16.96 26.68 -23.36
N LEU A 270 16.19 25.61 -23.54
CA LEU A 270 16.11 24.82 -24.76
C LEU A 270 15.39 25.60 -25.88
N GLY A 271 15.15 26.90 -25.67
CA GLY A 271 14.66 27.83 -26.67
C GLY A 271 13.35 27.36 -27.27
N ASP A 272 13.35 27.23 -28.60
CA ASP A 272 12.18 26.77 -29.33
C ASP A 272 11.97 25.24 -29.26
N ASP A 273 12.91 24.45 -28.73
CA ASP A 273 12.77 23.00 -28.60
C ASP A 273 11.75 22.59 -27.53
N ILE A 274 11.69 23.36 -26.45
CA ILE A 274 10.66 23.23 -25.41
C ILE A 274 10.04 24.59 -25.18
N LYS A 275 8.77 24.73 -25.57
CA LYS A 275 8.03 25.99 -25.50
C LYS A 275 6.60 25.72 -25.05
N ASP A 276 6.05 26.60 -24.21
CA ASP A 276 4.69 26.47 -23.66
C ASP A 276 4.46 25.12 -22.93
N GLY A 277 5.53 24.59 -22.34
CA GLY A 277 5.54 23.31 -21.65
C GLY A 277 5.38 22.10 -22.58
N GLU A 278 5.76 22.19 -23.86
CA GLU A 278 5.68 21.11 -24.84
C GLU A 278 7.02 20.83 -25.51
N PHE A 279 7.28 19.57 -25.89
CA PHE A 279 8.39 19.22 -26.77
C PHE A 279 8.07 19.63 -28.21
N LYS A 280 8.62 20.75 -28.69
CA LYS A 280 8.38 21.25 -30.05
C LYS A 280 9.28 20.60 -31.10
N THR A 281 10.45 20.12 -30.70
CA THR A 281 11.42 19.48 -31.59
C THR A 281 11.56 17.99 -31.23
N ALA A 282 11.58 17.11 -32.23
CA ALA A 282 11.86 15.70 -32.02
C ALA A 282 13.32 15.45 -31.60
N GLY A 283 13.62 14.24 -31.15
CA GLY A 283 14.96 13.81 -30.76
C GLY A 283 15.05 13.43 -29.28
N THR A 284 16.27 13.13 -28.84
CA THR A 284 16.51 12.68 -27.47
C THR A 284 16.76 13.87 -26.54
N TYR A 285 16.09 13.83 -25.39
CA TYR A 285 16.28 14.71 -24.25
C TYR A 285 16.66 13.86 -23.05
N TYR A 286 17.23 14.49 -22.03
CA TYR A 286 17.64 13.84 -20.80
C TYR A 286 16.98 14.55 -19.63
N GLN A 287 16.63 13.79 -18.59
CA GLN A 287 15.97 14.29 -17.39
C GLN A 287 16.53 13.57 -16.16
N VAL A 288 16.67 14.30 -15.06
CA VAL A 288 17.26 13.80 -13.82
C VAL A 288 16.17 13.27 -12.89
N LEU A 289 16.45 12.14 -12.23
CA LEU A 289 15.69 11.59 -11.11
C LEU A 289 16.57 11.67 -9.87
N THR A 290 16.04 12.11 -8.74
CA THR A 290 16.80 12.33 -7.51
C THR A 290 16.14 11.62 -6.35
N TYR A 291 16.90 10.79 -5.64
CA TYR A 291 16.54 10.21 -4.34
C TYR A 291 17.22 11.00 -3.25
N LYS A 292 16.48 11.33 -2.18
CA LYS A 292 16.96 12.07 -1.02
C LYS A 292 17.13 11.14 0.17
N ALA A 293 18.33 11.09 0.73
CA ALA A 293 18.62 10.36 1.94
C ALA A 293 18.11 11.11 3.18
N GLY A 294 17.80 10.37 4.25
CA GLY A 294 17.63 10.97 5.59
C GLY A 294 18.96 11.02 6.32
N THR A 295 19.07 11.88 7.33
CA THR A 295 20.25 11.91 8.20
C THR A 295 20.48 10.54 8.85
N ASP A 296 21.71 10.05 8.84
CA ASP A 296 22.14 8.77 9.42
C ASP A 296 21.39 7.52 8.91
N THR A 297 20.74 7.61 7.74
CA THR A 297 20.09 6.46 7.08
C THR A 297 21.07 5.61 6.31
N ASP A 298 20.72 4.36 6.01
CA ASP A 298 21.55 3.46 5.18
C ASP A 298 21.90 4.07 3.82
N LEU A 299 20.97 4.81 3.19
CA LEU A 299 21.25 5.52 1.95
C LEU A 299 22.27 6.65 2.13
N ALA A 300 22.20 7.41 3.22
CA ALA A 300 23.19 8.46 3.51
C ALA A 300 24.58 7.85 3.76
N ASN A 301 24.64 6.74 4.51
CA ASN A 301 25.87 6.00 4.77
C ASN A 301 26.45 5.42 3.48
N PHE A 302 25.61 4.82 2.62
CA PHE A 302 26.01 4.36 1.29
C PHE A 302 26.61 5.49 0.46
N ILE A 303 25.97 6.65 0.38
CA ILE A 303 26.47 7.77 -0.44
C ILE A 303 27.81 8.30 0.11
N ASN A 304 27.92 8.48 1.44
CA ASN A 304 29.17 8.89 2.08
C ASN A 304 30.29 7.90 1.76
N ASN A 305 30.07 6.61 2.03
CA ASN A 305 31.11 5.61 1.85
C ASN A 305 31.44 5.38 0.37
N TYR A 306 30.45 5.49 -0.53
CA TYR A 306 30.66 5.49 -1.97
C TYR A 306 31.57 6.64 -2.41
N ASN A 307 31.35 7.86 -1.88
CA ASN A 307 32.16 9.02 -2.20
C ASN A 307 33.62 8.86 -1.74
N ASP A 308 33.83 8.17 -0.62
CA ASP A 308 35.16 7.90 -0.04
C ASP A 308 35.91 6.77 -0.77
N ASP A 309 35.25 5.63 -1.01
CA ASP A 309 35.81 4.47 -1.72
C ASP A 309 34.80 3.86 -2.71
N PRO A 310 34.66 4.41 -3.92
CA PRO A 310 33.74 3.90 -4.93
C PRO A 310 33.96 2.43 -5.31
N SER A 311 35.17 1.90 -5.10
CA SER A 311 35.53 0.53 -5.54
C SER A 311 34.88 -0.56 -4.68
N SER A 312 34.45 -0.20 -3.47
CA SER A 312 33.80 -1.11 -2.52
C SER A 312 32.27 -1.14 -2.64
N TYR A 313 31.68 -0.33 -3.52
CA TYR A 313 30.23 -0.19 -3.67
C TYR A 313 29.80 -0.33 -5.13
N THR A 314 28.56 -0.73 -5.37
CA THR A 314 28.03 -0.84 -6.73
C THR A 314 26.66 -0.20 -6.86
N VAL A 315 26.50 0.63 -7.89
CA VAL A 315 25.21 1.20 -8.26
C VAL A 315 24.72 0.50 -9.52
N TYR A 316 23.45 0.12 -9.54
CA TYR A 316 22.78 -0.46 -10.70
C TYR A 316 21.67 0.46 -11.18
N VAL A 317 21.46 0.48 -12.49
CA VAL A 317 20.28 1.05 -13.16
C VAL A 317 19.59 -0.07 -13.92
N ASN A 318 18.34 -0.37 -13.55
CA ASN A 318 17.56 -1.47 -14.12
C ASN A 318 18.32 -2.81 -14.13
N GLY A 319 19.06 -3.10 -13.04
CA GLY A 319 19.84 -4.33 -12.90
C GLY A 319 21.16 -4.37 -13.67
N LYS A 320 21.54 -3.29 -14.38
CA LYS A 320 22.84 -3.16 -15.04
C LYS A 320 23.76 -2.24 -14.23
N ALA A 321 25.02 -2.66 -14.04
CA ALA A 321 26.01 -1.84 -13.34
C ALA A 321 26.16 -0.47 -14.00
N ALA A 322 26.10 0.57 -13.19
CA ALA A 322 26.09 1.98 -13.57
C ALA A 322 27.46 2.60 -13.29
N ALA A 323 27.93 3.48 -14.17
CA ALA A 323 29.21 4.18 -14.02
C ALA A 323 29.02 5.57 -13.41
N ALA A 324 29.73 5.91 -12.33
CA ALA A 324 29.63 7.25 -11.73
C ALA A 324 30.07 8.36 -12.68
N GLY A 325 29.35 9.49 -12.63
CA GLY A 325 29.57 10.64 -13.51
C GLY A 325 29.13 10.41 -14.95
N TYR A 326 28.78 9.18 -15.32
CA TYR A 326 28.04 8.86 -16.52
C TYR A 326 26.60 8.52 -16.14
N ASP A 327 26.30 7.38 -15.52
CA ASP A 327 24.92 6.93 -15.29
C ASP A 327 24.22 7.57 -14.08
N PHE A 328 24.99 8.09 -13.13
CA PHE A 328 24.49 8.69 -11.89
C PHE A 328 25.49 9.70 -11.30
N ALA A 329 25.01 10.50 -10.35
CA ALA A 329 25.81 11.42 -9.54
C ALA A 329 25.37 11.37 -8.07
N THR A 330 26.32 11.43 -7.16
CA THR A 330 26.10 11.60 -5.72
C THR A 330 26.39 13.05 -5.32
N SER A 331 25.70 13.55 -4.30
CA SER A 331 26.07 14.82 -3.69
C SER A 331 27.24 14.65 -2.72
N THR A 332 28.05 15.70 -2.60
CA THR A 332 29.22 15.73 -1.69
C THR A 332 28.83 15.77 -0.22
N ASP A 333 27.61 16.21 0.09
CA ASP A 333 27.04 16.23 1.46
C ASP A 333 26.26 14.95 1.80
N ALA A 334 26.31 13.95 0.91
CA ALA A 334 25.62 12.66 1.01
C ALA A 334 24.11 12.72 1.26
N THR A 335 23.48 13.82 0.85
CA THR A 335 22.03 13.99 0.96
C THR A 335 21.28 13.46 -0.26
N THR A 336 21.92 13.33 -1.42
CA THR A 336 21.25 12.88 -2.64
C THR A 336 22.08 11.93 -3.50
N ILE A 337 21.36 11.05 -4.20
CA ILE A 337 21.84 10.34 -5.37
C ILE A 337 20.88 10.57 -6.54
N SER A 338 21.42 10.91 -7.70
CA SER A 338 20.68 11.29 -8.88
C SER A 338 21.05 10.42 -10.08
N PHE A 339 20.05 10.05 -10.86
CA PHE A 339 20.16 9.26 -12.07
C PHE A 339 19.64 10.05 -13.26
N VAL A 340 20.05 9.70 -14.48
CA VAL A 340 19.55 10.35 -15.69
C VAL A 340 18.83 9.32 -16.55
N ARG A 341 17.64 9.67 -17.01
CA ARG A 341 16.91 8.91 -18.04
C ARG A 341 16.89 9.65 -19.37
N ALA A 342 16.82 8.87 -20.44
CA ALA A 342 16.57 9.39 -21.77
C ALA A 342 15.05 9.54 -22.01
N ILE A 343 14.68 10.57 -22.77
CA ILE A 343 13.34 10.82 -23.30
C ILE A 343 13.48 10.92 -24.81
N ASN A 344 12.85 10.02 -25.54
CA ASN A 344 12.83 10.06 -26.99
C ASN A 344 11.55 10.74 -27.45
N VAL A 345 11.68 11.89 -28.09
CA VAL A 345 10.58 12.61 -28.71
C VAL A 345 10.47 12.18 -30.17
N SER A 346 9.36 11.55 -30.55
CA SER A 346 9.10 11.14 -31.93
C SER A 346 8.71 12.34 -32.82
N ASP A 347 8.87 12.20 -34.14
CA ASP A 347 8.53 13.27 -35.09
C ASP A 347 7.04 13.45 -35.34
N SER A 348 6.22 12.45 -34.97
CA SER A 348 4.77 12.53 -34.96
C SER A 348 4.29 13.50 -33.89
N GLU A 349 3.32 14.33 -34.23
CA GLU A 349 2.61 15.15 -33.23
C GLU A 349 1.64 14.27 -32.44
N ALA A 350 1.43 14.53 -31.16
CA ALA A 350 0.46 13.79 -30.35
C ALA A 350 -0.96 13.90 -30.94
N THR A 351 -1.44 12.83 -31.58
CA THR A 351 -2.82 12.68 -32.01
C THR A 351 -3.51 11.75 -31.04
N TRP A 352 -4.54 12.26 -30.38
CA TRP A 352 -5.34 11.47 -29.46
C TRP A 352 -6.43 10.73 -30.22
N THR A 353 -6.42 9.41 -30.14
CA THR A 353 -7.60 8.60 -30.43
C THR A 353 -8.46 8.56 -29.18
N THR A 354 -9.78 8.69 -29.33
CA THR A 354 -10.70 8.64 -28.19
C THR A 354 -11.63 7.46 -28.36
N GLU A 355 -11.72 6.65 -27.32
CA GLU A 355 -12.59 5.48 -27.25
C GLU A 355 -13.61 5.71 -26.14
N ASN A 356 -14.83 5.25 -26.37
CA ASN A 356 -15.82 5.21 -25.30
C ASN A 356 -15.41 4.09 -24.34
N VAL A 357 -15.38 4.43 -23.07
CA VAL A 357 -15.36 3.45 -21.98
C VAL A 357 -16.60 3.68 -21.15
N ASP A 358 -16.91 2.76 -20.27
CA ASP A 358 -17.83 3.02 -19.18
C ASP A 358 -17.10 2.52 -17.95
N GLY A 359 -17.12 3.23 -16.83
CA GLY A 359 -16.34 2.85 -15.67
C GLY A 359 -16.09 3.97 -14.67
N GLN A 360 -15.16 3.70 -13.77
CA GLN A 360 -14.74 4.59 -12.71
C GLN A 360 -13.22 4.68 -12.71
N VAL A 361 -12.69 5.87 -12.49
CA VAL A 361 -11.29 6.10 -12.17
C VAL A 361 -11.13 6.57 -10.74
N THR A 362 -10.20 6.01 -9.99
CA THR A 362 -9.91 6.42 -8.62
C THR A 362 -8.51 7.01 -8.55
N THR A 363 -8.38 8.26 -8.08
CA THR A 363 -7.07 8.89 -7.91
C THR A 363 -6.23 8.16 -6.87
N LYS A 364 -4.93 8.03 -7.12
CA LYS A 364 -3.98 7.38 -6.21
C LYS A 364 -3.74 8.20 -4.94
N ASN A 365 -2.85 7.71 -4.06
CA ASN A 365 -2.50 8.36 -2.79
C ASN A 365 -1.07 8.95 -2.75
N ASP A 366 -0.33 8.94 -3.85
CA ASP A 366 1.06 9.41 -3.90
C ASP A 366 1.23 10.93 -4.06
N ALA A 367 0.14 11.65 -4.35
CA ALA A 367 0.06 13.11 -4.31
C ALA A 367 -1.20 13.57 -3.59
N SER A 368 -1.15 14.74 -2.92
CA SER A 368 -2.33 15.33 -2.25
C SER A 368 -3.44 15.73 -3.24
N TYR A 369 -3.09 16.03 -4.49
CA TYR A 369 -4.02 16.37 -5.56
C TYR A 369 -3.45 16.03 -6.95
N TYR A 370 -4.33 15.83 -7.93
CA TYR A 370 -4.00 15.51 -9.32
C TYR A 370 -4.57 16.54 -10.28
N THR A 371 -3.73 17.04 -11.18
CA THR A 371 -4.12 18.08 -12.14
C THR A 371 -4.91 17.51 -13.31
N LEU A 372 -5.82 18.31 -13.87
CA LEU A 372 -6.62 17.94 -15.03
C LEU A 372 -6.06 18.54 -16.32
N LYS A 373 -6.39 17.91 -17.44
CA LYS A 373 -6.07 18.36 -18.80
C LYS A 373 -7.35 18.72 -19.55
N ASN A 374 -7.30 19.77 -20.38
CA ASN A 374 -8.39 20.09 -21.29
C ASN A 374 -8.33 19.24 -22.58
N ASN A 375 -9.24 19.46 -23.53
CA ASN A 375 -9.26 18.74 -24.82
C ASN A 375 -7.97 18.95 -25.63
N ASP A 376 -7.36 20.13 -25.56
CA ASP A 376 -6.07 20.45 -26.21
C ASP A 376 -4.86 19.94 -25.40
N ASN A 377 -5.10 19.15 -24.35
CA ASN A 377 -4.10 18.62 -23.43
C ASN A 377 -3.34 19.70 -22.62
N ASN A 378 -3.92 20.90 -22.48
CA ASN A 378 -3.43 21.95 -21.58
C ASN A 378 -3.84 21.68 -20.14
N THR A 379 -2.92 21.91 -19.19
CA THR A 379 -3.23 21.79 -17.76
C THR A 379 -4.27 22.83 -17.34
N ILE A 380 -5.32 22.36 -16.66
CA ILE A 380 -6.31 23.20 -16.01
C ILE A 380 -5.74 23.61 -14.65
N THR A 381 -5.50 24.91 -14.43
CA THR A 381 -4.77 25.41 -13.25
C THR A 381 -5.68 25.82 -12.08
N ASN A 382 -6.99 25.96 -12.31
CA ASN A 382 -7.95 26.46 -11.33
C ASN A 382 -8.76 25.36 -10.63
N ARG A 383 -8.47 24.08 -10.87
CA ARG A 383 -9.10 22.91 -10.23
C ARG A 383 -8.23 21.67 -10.33
N ALA A 384 -8.40 20.75 -9.39
CA ALA A 384 -7.70 19.47 -9.32
C ALA A 384 -8.61 18.42 -8.67
N LEU A 385 -8.26 17.14 -8.82
CA LEU A 385 -8.88 16.05 -8.10
C LEU A 385 -8.12 15.82 -6.79
N GLN A 386 -8.83 15.65 -5.68
CA GLN A 386 -8.19 15.24 -4.43
C GLN A 386 -7.68 13.80 -4.56
N ALA A 387 -6.63 13.46 -3.82
CA ALA A 387 -6.19 12.08 -3.66
C ALA A 387 -7.35 11.16 -3.25
N ASN A 388 -7.29 9.89 -3.66
CA ASN A 388 -8.19 8.87 -3.12
C ASN A 388 -9.69 9.16 -3.39
N THR A 389 -10.02 9.77 -4.54
CA THR A 389 -11.40 10.07 -4.93
C THR A 389 -11.77 9.38 -6.23
N ALA A 390 -13.00 8.86 -6.28
CA ALA A 390 -13.49 8.08 -7.39
C ALA A 390 -14.41 8.90 -8.31
N TRP A 391 -14.17 8.80 -9.62
CA TRP A 391 -14.81 9.61 -10.67
C TRP A 391 -15.33 8.71 -11.77
N LYS A 392 -16.59 8.92 -12.19
CA LYS A 392 -17.11 8.22 -13.36
C LYS A 392 -16.33 8.66 -14.59
N THR A 393 -16.00 7.70 -15.45
CA THR A 393 -15.38 7.96 -16.74
C THR A 393 -16.17 7.28 -17.84
N ASP A 394 -16.33 8.00 -18.94
CA ASP A 394 -17.05 7.51 -20.11
C ASP A 394 -16.19 7.53 -21.37
N LYS A 395 -14.96 8.04 -21.27
CA LYS A 395 -14.00 8.08 -22.38
C LYS A 395 -12.58 7.92 -21.88
N VAL A 396 -11.82 7.16 -22.64
CA VAL A 396 -10.36 7.13 -22.56
C VAL A 396 -9.82 7.70 -23.87
N ARG A 397 -8.78 8.51 -23.78
CA ARG A 397 -8.01 8.92 -24.95
C ARG A 397 -6.60 8.35 -24.85
N THR A 398 -6.07 7.91 -25.99
CA THR A 398 -4.74 7.34 -26.12
C THR A 398 -3.98 8.10 -27.20
N ASP A 399 -2.73 8.51 -26.95
CA ASP A 399 -1.87 9.05 -28.00
C ASP A 399 -1.09 7.93 -28.71
N GLN A 400 -0.29 8.27 -29.72
CA GLN A 400 0.44 7.26 -30.52
C GLN A 400 1.58 6.59 -29.76
N ASP A 401 1.98 7.12 -28.61
CA ASP A 401 2.99 6.51 -27.74
C ASP A 401 2.35 5.64 -26.66
N GLY A 402 1.01 5.54 -26.64
CA GLY A 402 0.26 4.72 -25.70
C GLY A 402 -0.05 5.43 -24.38
N ASN A 403 0.23 6.74 -24.24
CA ASN A 403 -0.18 7.48 -23.04
C ASN A 403 -1.69 7.57 -23.01
N LYS A 404 -2.29 7.29 -21.86
CA LYS A 404 -3.75 7.27 -21.69
C LYS A 404 -4.21 8.38 -20.75
N GLN A 405 -5.40 8.91 -21.01
CA GLN A 405 -6.11 9.80 -20.09
C GLN A 405 -7.59 9.45 -20.05
N TYR A 406 -8.18 9.51 -18.85
CA TYR A 406 -9.58 9.23 -18.63
C TYR A 406 -10.36 10.52 -18.45
N ARG A 407 -11.53 10.62 -19.07
CA ARG A 407 -12.41 11.77 -18.92
C ARG A 407 -13.13 11.71 -17.60
N VAL A 408 -13.04 12.76 -16.79
CA VAL A 408 -13.71 12.86 -15.47
C VAL A 408 -14.79 13.94 -15.44
N ALA A 409 -14.76 14.87 -16.39
CA ALA A 409 -15.83 15.82 -16.65
C ALA A 409 -15.82 16.24 -18.14
N THR A 410 -16.81 17.02 -18.56
CA THR A 410 -16.89 17.51 -19.95
C THR A 410 -15.66 18.33 -20.31
N GLY A 411 -14.80 17.75 -21.15
CA GLY A 411 -13.56 18.39 -21.60
C GLY A 411 -12.42 18.34 -20.59
N GLU A 412 -12.55 17.57 -19.51
CA GLU A 412 -11.54 17.45 -18.46
C GLU A 412 -11.07 16.00 -18.33
N TRP A 413 -9.76 15.81 -18.41
CA TRP A 413 -9.10 14.52 -18.49
C TRP A 413 -8.05 14.38 -17.39
N VAL A 414 -8.02 13.24 -16.72
CA VAL A 414 -6.99 12.86 -15.75
C VAL A 414 -6.04 11.87 -16.39
N ASN A 415 -4.74 11.93 -16.07
CA ASN A 415 -3.78 10.98 -16.60
C ASN A 415 -4.07 9.56 -16.08
N ALA A 416 -4.00 8.55 -16.94
CA ALA A 416 -4.19 7.15 -16.53
C ALA A 416 -3.16 6.70 -15.48
N ASN A 417 -1.98 7.31 -15.44
CA ASN A 417 -0.96 7.02 -14.43
C ASN A 417 -1.31 7.57 -13.04
N ASP A 418 -2.22 8.53 -12.94
CA ASP A 418 -2.62 9.18 -11.69
C ASP A 418 -3.83 8.50 -11.04
N VAL A 419 -4.40 7.51 -11.73
CA VAL A 419 -5.63 6.84 -11.33
C VAL A 419 -5.53 5.33 -11.52
N THR A 420 -6.41 4.59 -10.85
CA THR A 420 -6.76 3.23 -11.22
C THR A 420 -8.08 3.26 -12.00
N PHE A 421 -8.22 2.45 -13.06
CA PHE A 421 -9.45 2.38 -13.85
C PHE A 421 -10.17 1.05 -13.65
N THR A 422 -11.46 1.13 -13.38
CA THR A 422 -12.37 -0.02 -13.27
C THR A 422 -13.46 0.15 -14.32
N LYS A 423 -13.57 -0.78 -15.28
CA LYS A 423 -14.59 -0.71 -16.32
C LYS A 423 -15.98 -1.02 -15.76
N ALA A 424 -17.03 -0.44 -16.33
CA ALA A 424 -18.40 -0.67 -15.93
C ALA A 424 -18.85 -2.04 -16.43
N GLY A 425 -19.35 -2.87 -15.53
CA GLY A 425 -19.74 -4.24 -15.84
C GLY A 425 -18.56 -5.20 -16.07
N GLU A 426 -17.39 -4.70 -16.47
CA GLU A 426 -16.12 -5.43 -16.43
C GLU A 426 -15.46 -5.23 -15.08
N THR A 427 -15.60 -6.24 -14.25
CA THR A 427 -14.71 -6.39 -13.10
C THR A 427 -13.32 -6.74 -13.61
N PRO A 428 -12.22 -6.30 -12.95
CA PRO A 428 -10.86 -6.76 -13.25
C PRO A 428 -10.88 -8.22 -13.74
N ALA A 429 -10.40 -8.41 -14.98
CA ALA A 429 -10.17 -9.74 -15.51
C ALA A 429 -8.92 -10.29 -14.80
N GLY A 430 -9.11 -10.68 -13.54
CA GLY A 430 -8.15 -11.46 -12.76
C GLY A 430 -8.75 -12.82 -12.49
N ASP A 431 -7.92 -13.83 -12.29
CA ASP A 431 -8.29 -15.24 -12.11
C ASP A 431 -9.00 -15.53 -10.77
N GLY A 432 -10.04 -14.76 -10.47
CA GLY A 432 -10.61 -14.64 -9.14
C GLY A 432 -9.71 -13.88 -8.17
N LEU A 433 -10.20 -13.72 -6.95
CA LEU A 433 -9.39 -13.31 -5.83
C LEU A 433 -8.45 -14.46 -5.45
N THR A 434 -7.16 -14.21 -5.58
CA THR A 434 -6.07 -15.13 -5.26
C THR A 434 -5.39 -14.72 -3.95
N ASP A 435 -4.34 -15.44 -3.53
CA ASP A 435 -3.65 -15.17 -2.25
C ASP A 435 -4.63 -15.06 -1.06
N ILE A 436 -5.57 -16.01 -0.98
CA ILE A 436 -6.58 -16.01 0.07
C ILE A 436 -5.93 -16.38 1.40
N GLN A 437 -5.63 -15.37 2.19
CA GLN A 437 -5.09 -15.52 3.53
C GLN A 437 -6.23 -15.53 4.53
N LYS A 438 -6.20 -16.46 5.48
CA LYS A 438 -7.13 -16.42 6.60
C LYS A 438 -6.67 -15.32 7.55
N VAL A 439 -7.53 -14.34 7.78
CA VAL A 439 -7.28 -13.27 8.75
C VAL A 439 -8.40 -13.25 9.76
N THR A 440 -8.23 -12.46 10.81
CA THR A 440 -9.34 -12.15 11.71
C THR A 440 -9.16 -10.70 12.11
N GLY A 441 -10.03 -9.86 11.58
CA GLY A 441 -10.06 -8.44 11.87
C GLY A 441 -11.43 -7.86 11.56
N GLN A 442 -11.54 -6.55 11.65
CA GLN A 442 -12.76 -5.81 11.35
C GLN A 442 -12.43 -4.75 10.32
N VAL A 443 -13.29 -4.54 9.34
CA VAL A 443 -13.17 -3.40 8.44
C VAL A 443 -14.21 -2.36 8.80
N SER A 444 -13.75 -1.17 9.17
CA SER A 444 -14.57 -0.01 9.50
C SER A 444 -14.74 0.88 8.29
N LEU A 445 -15.98 1.26 8.01
CA LEU A 445 -16.33 2.09 6.87
C LEU A 445 -16.56 3.53 7.29
N ASP A 446 -15.91 4.48 6.61
CA ASP A 446 -16.15 5.89 6.87
C ASP A 446 -17.61 6.26 6.57
N GLY A 447 -18.12 7.24 7.32
CA GLY A 447 -19.45 7.81 7.12
C GLY A 447 -19.58 8.59 5.79
N GLY A 448 -20.81 8.72 5.27
CA GLY A 448 -21.06 9.47 4.04
C GLY A 448 -22.43 9.20 3.40
N ASN A 449 -22.65 9.78 2.21
CA ASN A 449 -23.88 9.61 1.40
C ASN A 449 -23.67 8.67 0.19
N TYR A 450 -22.75 7.71 0.31
CA TYR A 450 -22.40 6.73 -0.73
C TYR A 450 -22.33 5.33 -0.12
N VAL A 451 -22.29 4.28 -0.95
CA VAL A 451 -22.23 2.88 -0.51
C VAL A 451 -20.92 2.23 -0.94
N TYR A 452 -20.49 1.20 -0.21
CA TYR A 452 -19.30 0.42 -0.53
C TYR A 452 -19.71 -0.88 -1.21
N PHE A 453 -19.29 -1.08 -2.46
CA PHE A 453 -19.69 -2.27 -3.21
C PHE A 453 -18.89 -3.51 -2.81
N LEU A 454 -19.53 -4.67 -2.92
CA LEU A 454 -18.91 -5.97 -2.66
C LEU A 454 -18.59 -6.71 -3.94
N TYR A 455 -17.66 -7.65 -3.85
CA TYR A 455 -17.14 -8.47 -4.93
C TYR A 455 -17.25 -9.96 -4.58
N GLY A 456 -17.42 -10.81 -5.59
CA GLY A 456 -17.38 -12.25 -5.49
C GLY A 456 -15.96 -12.77 -5.28
N LYS A 457 -15.83 -14.04 -4.85
CA LYS A 457 -14.53 -14.72 -4.84
C LYS A 457 -13.92 -14.81 -6.24
N ASP A 458 -14.73 -14.79 -7.28
CA ASP A 458 -14.31 -14.71 -8.68
C ASP A 458 -13.89 -13.30 -9.11
N GLY A 459 -13.72 -12.38 -8.15
CA GLY A 459 -13.32 -11.01 -8.39
C GLY A 459 -14.45 -10.13 -8.93
N LYS A 460 -15.67 -10.67 -9.17
CA LYS A 460 -16.76 -9.95 -9.86
C LYS A 460 -17.61 -9.07 -8.95
N LEU A 461 -18.05 -7.91 -9.42
CA LEU A 461 -18.86 -6.97 -8.65
C LEU A 461 -20.24 -7.57 -8.37
N LEU A 462 -20.67 -7.56 -7.10
CA LEU A 462 -21.99 -7.97 -6.68
C LEU A 462 -22.95 -6.77 -6.79
N THR A 463 -23.59 -6.62 -7.96
CA THR A 463 -24.41 -5.45 -8.31
C THR A 463 -25.66 -5.23 -7.43
N GLN A 464 -26.03 -6.21 -6.61
CA GLN A 464 -27.17 -6.16 -5.69
C GLN A 464 -26.76 -6.18 -4.21
N ARG A 465 -25.45 -6.07 -3.92
CA ARG A 465 -24.90 -6.14 -2.56
C ARG A 465 -23.94 -4.97 -2.32
N SER A 466 -24.18 -4.22 -1.26
CA SER A 466 -23.30 -3.15 -0.82
C SER A 466 -23.38 -2.98 0.69
N LEU A 467 -22.36 -2.34 1.25
CA LEU A 467 -22.28 -1.99 2.65
C LEU A 467 -22.61 -0.51 2.83
N MET A 468 -23.31 -0.21 3.92
CA MET A 468 -23.62 1.17 4.29
C MET A 468 -22.39 1.84 4.90
N PRO A 469 -22.22 3.15 4.69
CA PRO A 469 -21.14 3.91 5.31
C PRO A 469 -21.34 3.99 6.83
N GLY A 470 -20.26 4.12 7.60
CA GLY A 470 -20.32 4.15 9.07
C GLY A 470 -20.64 2.79 9.72
N THR A 471 -20.42 1.69 9.00
CA THR A 471 -20.68 0.33 9.51
C THR A 471 -19.38 -0.47 9.58
N ASP A 472 -19.32 -1.42 10.50
CA ASP A 472 -18.15 -2.26 10.70
C ASP A 472 -18.46 -3.72 10.35
N TRP A 473 -17.51 -4.38 9.68
CA TRP A 473 -17.71 -5.72 9.16
C TRP A 473 -16.58 -6.66 9.57
N LYS A 474 -16.93 -7.84 10.07
CA LYS A 474 -15.92 -8.86 10.39
C LYS A 474 -15.29 -9.38 9.10
N VAL A 475 -13.97 -9.47 9.10
CA VAL A 475 -13.20 -9.97 7.98
C VAL A 475 -12.50 -11.25 8.40
N ILE A 476 -12.78 -12.33 7.68
CA ILE A 476 -12.24 -13.67 7.97
C ILE A 476 -11.18 -14.12 6.95
N ASN A 477 -11.08 -13.40 5.84
CA ASN A 477 -10.05 -13.62 4.84
C ASN A 477 -9.65 -12.30 4.19
N THR A 478 -8.39 -12.17 3.84
CA THR A 478 -7.94 -11.21 2.82
C THR A 478 -7.63 -11.96 1.52
N ALA A 479 -7.61 -11.24 0.42
CA ALA A 479 -7.21 -11.76 -0.88
C ALA A 479 -6.65 -10.64 -1.74
N LYS A 480 -6.02 -11.00 -2.86
CA LYS A 480 -5.53 -10.07 -3.86
C LYS A 480 -6.10 -10.38 -5.24
N ASP A 481 -6.35 -9.36 -6.05
CA ASP A 481 -6.57 -9.54 -7.48
C ASP A 481 -5.24 -9.69 -8.25
N ALA A 482 -5.32 -9.89 -9.56
CA ALA A 482 -4.15 -10.04 -10.42
C ALA A 482 -3.29 -8.75 -10.48
N GLU A 483 -3.89 -7.62 -10.16
CA GLU A 483 -3.28 -6.30 -10.08
C GLU A 483 -2.69 -6.00 -8.68
N GLY A 484 -2.85 -6.91 -7.71
CA GLY A 484 -2.29 -6.82 -6.36
C GLY A 484 -3.13 -6.03 -5.34
N ASN A 485 -4.33 -5.58 -5.72
CA ASN A 485 -5.25 -4.85 -4.83
C ASN A 485 -5.79 -5.79 -3.74
N THR A 486 -5.85 -5.32 -2.50
CA THR A 486 -6.32 -6.13 -1.37
C THR A 486 -7.84 -6.11 -1.25
N TYR A 487 -8.43 -7.25 -0.89
CA TYR A 487 -9.85 -7.43 -0.62
C TYR A 487 -10.06 -8.06 0.75
N TYR A 488 -11.16 -7.71 1.40
CA TYR A 488 -11.57 -8.17 2.72
C TYR A 488 -12.87 -8.95 2.66
N ARG A 489 -12.85 -10.23 3.01
CA ARG A 489 -14.05 -11.07 3.01
C ARG A 489 -14.96 -10.75 4.18
N VAL A 490 -16.04 -10.03 3.90
CA VAL A 490 -17.05 -9.60 4.89
C VAL A 490 -18.20 -10.60 5.05
N ALA A 491 -18.40 -11.49 4.07
CA ALA A 491 -19.34 -12.60 4.15
C ALA A 491 -18.97 -13.76 3.19
N THR A 492 -19.78 -14.81 3.11
CA THR A 492 -19.54 -15.92 2.19
C THR A 492 -19.63 -15.46 0.74
N ASN A 493 -18.51 -15.54 0.02
CA ASN A 493 -18.34 -15.02 -1.34
C ASN A 493 -18.61 -13.52 -1.50
N GLU A 494 -18.48 -12.72 -0.43
CA GLU A 494 -18.61 -11.27 -0.51
C GLU A 494 -17.35 -10.60 0.06
N TRP A 495 -16.72 -9.79 -0.77
CA TRP A 495 -15.40 -9.22 -0.56
C TRP A 495 -15.45 -7.72 -0.77
N LEU A 496 -14.91 -6.95 0.15
CA LEU A 496 -14.80 -5.51 0.08
C LEU A 496 -13.38 -5.14 -0.36
N GLN A 497 -13.23 -4.36 -1.42
CA GLN A 497 -11.91 -3.89 -1.85
C GLN A 497 -11.35 -2.86 -0.86
N GLN A 498 -10.06 -2.95 -0.54
CA GLN A 498 -9.33 -1.92 0.19
C GLN A 498 -9.31 -0.63 -0.62
N GLY A 499 -9.61 0.48 0.05
CA GLY A 499 -9.66 1.80 -0.56
C GLY A 499 -9.98 2.87 0.46
N THR A 500 -10.30 4.06 -0.01
CA THR A 500 -10.65 5.20 0.83
C THR A 500 -11.93 4.92 1.62
N GLY A 501 -11.90 5.23 2.91
CA GLY A 501 -13.00 4.94 3.82
C GLY A 501 -13.15 3.47 4.18
N VAL A 502 -12.15 2.63 3.90
CA VAL A 502 -12.12 1.21 4.26
C VAL A 502 -10.90 0.95 5.15
N HIS A 503 -11.12 0.90 6.46
CA HIS A 503 -10.06 0.80 7.46
C HIS A 503 -10.06 -0.60 8.09
N PHE A 504 -9.04 -1.40 7.82
CA PHE A 504 -8.90 -2.73 8.40
C PHE A 504 -8.19 -2.64 9.75
N ASN A 505 -8.83 -3.15 10.80
CA ASN A 505 -8.48 -3.04 12.21
C ASN A 505 -8.32 -4.43 12.86
#